data_AF-W1XRE3-F1
#
_entry.id   AF-W1XRE3-F1
#
_cell.length_a   1.000
_cell.length_b   1.000
_cell.length_c   1.000
_cell.angle_alpha   90.00
_cell.angle_beta   90.00
_cell.angle_gamma   90.00
#
_symmetry.space_group_name_H-M   'P 1'
#
loop_
_entity.id
_entity.type
_entity.pdbx_description
1 polymer ?
#
loop_
_entity_poly.entity_id
_entity_poly.type
_entity_poly.pdbx_seq_one_letter_code
_entity_poly.pdbx_strand_id
1 'polypeptide(L)' 'NVRELEGALNRVIANANFTGRAITIDFVREALRDLLALQEKLVTIDNIQKTVAEYYKIKVADLLSKRRSRSVARPRQM' A
#
# COMPACT_ATOMS: atom_id res chain seq x y z
N ASN A 1 -12.58 1.23 -1.89
CA ASN A 1 -13.09 2.39 -1.12
C ASN A 1 -14.27 2.08 -0.21
N VAL A 2 -15.54 2.10 -0.61
CA VAL A 2 -16.66 1.97 0.37
C VAL A 2 -16.64 0.61 1.11
N ARG A 3 -16.48 -0.49 0.38
CA ARG A 3 -16.43 -1.85 0.95
C ARG A 3 -15.27 -2.07 1.93
N GLU A 4 -14.12 -1.45 1.70
CA GLU A 4 -12.96 -1.56 2.60
C GLU A 4 -13.20 -0.80 3.90
N LEU A 5 -13.84 0.37 3.83
CA LEU A 5 -14.22 1.16 5.00
C LEU A 5 -15.26 0.43 5.85
N GLU A 6 -16.28 -0.17 5.23
CA GLU A 6 -17.26 -1.01 5.94
C GLU A 6 -16.60 -2.23 6.59
N GLY A 7 -15.67 -2.89 5.90
CA GLY A 7 -14.91 -4.01 6.45
C GLY A 7 -14.04 -3.62 7.65
N ALA A 8 -13.37 -2.47 7.57
CA ALA A 8 -12.57 -1.93 8.67
C ALA A 8 -13.45 -1.61 9.89
N LEU A 9 -14.60 -0.96 9.67
CA LEU A 9 -15.56 -0.64 10.73
C LEU A 9 -16.09 -1.90 11.42
N ASN A 10 -16.51 -2.90 10.65
CA ASN A 10 -17.00 -4.17 11.19
C ASN A 10 -15.93 -4.89 12.03
N ARG A 11 -14.66 -4.83 11.62
CA ARG A 11 -13.54 -5.43 12.37
C ARG A 11 -13.30 -4.75 13.73
N VAL A 12 -13.41 -3.43 13.77
CA VAL A 12 -13.29 -2.65 15.01
C VAL A 12 -14.43 -3.00 15.97
N ILE A 13 -15.67 -3.02 15.47
CA ILE A 13 -16.86 -3.36 16.28
C ILE A 13 -16.77 -4.79 16.82
N ALA A 14 -16.39 -5.76 15.97
CA ALA A 14 -16.24 -7.15 16.38
C ALA A 14 -15.16 -7.33 17.47
N ASN A 15 -14.01 -6.67 17.33
CA ASN A 15 -12.96 -6.70 18.36
C ASN A 15 -13.43 -6.05 19.67
N ALA A 16 -14.18 -4.95 19.60
CA ALA A 16 -14.65 -4.24 20.78
C ALA A 16 -15.64 -5.08 21.56
N ASN A 17 -16.57 -5.74 20.86
CA ASN A 17 -17.52 -6.68 21.45
C ASN A 17 -16.83 -7.92 22.06
N PHE A 18 -15.79 -8.43 21.39
CA PHE A 18 -15.06 -9.61 21.88
C PHE A 18 -14.18 -9.31 23.10
N THR A 19 -13.56 -8.13 23.14
CA THR A 19 -12.63 -7.75 24.23
C THR A 19 -13.28 -6.95 25.35
N GLY A 20 -14.51 -6.45 25.14
CA GLY A 20 -15.21 -5.56 26.08
C GLY A 20 -14.52 -4.20 26.29
N ARG A 21 -13.53 -3.85 25.45
CA ARG A 21 -12.78 -2.60 25.56
C ARG A 21 -13.55 -1.45 24.91
N ALA A 22 -13.43 -0.26 25.48
CA ALA A 22 -13.92 0.96 24.86
C ALA A 22 -13.17 1.25 23.56
N ILE A 23 -13.89 1.75 22.54
CA ILE A 23 -13.31 2.10 21.24
C ILE A 23 -12.54 3.42 21.40
N THR A 24 -11.22 3.32 21.58
CA THR A 24 -10.28 4.45 21.59
C THR A 24 -9.43 4.48 20.33
N ILE A 25 -8.70 5.57 20.07
CA ILE A 25 -7.80 5.66 18.91
C ILE A 25 -6.75 4.55 18.93
N ASP A 26 -6.17 4.26 20.09
CA ASP A 26 -5.15 3.21 20.22
C ASP A 26 -5.74 1.83 19.97
N PHE A 27 -6.96 1.58 20.45
CA PHE A 27 -7.68 0.34 20.17
C PHE A 27 -7.96 0.17 18.67
N VAL A 28 -8.39 1.24 17.98
CA VAL A 28 -8.62 1.20 16.52
C VAL A 28 -7.32 0.91 15.76
N ARG A 29 -6.20 1.52 16.17
CA ARG A 29 -4.88 1.24 15.58
C ARG A 29 -4.46 -0.22 15.75
N GLU A 30 -4.72 -0.79 16.93
CA GLU A 30 -4.45 -2.21 17.21
C GLU A 30 -5.34 -3.12 16.36
N ALA A 31 -6.65 -2.88 16.34
CA ALA A 31 -7.63 -3.69 15.61
C ALA A 31 -7.46 -3.64 14.08
N LEU A 32 -6.89 -2.56 13.55
CA LEU A 32 -6.64 -2.37 12.11
C LEU A 32 -5.18 -2.61 11.71
N ARG A 33 -4.31 -3.01 12.64
CA ARG A 33 -2.85 -3.13 12.40
C ARG A 33 -2.52 -3.99 11.19
N ASP A 34 -3.11 -5.17 11.08
CA ASP A 34 -2.83 -6.10 9.98
C ASP A 34 -3.38 -5.61 8.63
N LEU A 35 -4.49 -4.87 8.66
CA LEU A 35 -5.08 -4.26 7.45
C LEU A 35 -4.17 -3.15 6.93
N LEU A 36 -3.69 -2.29 7.82
CA LEU A 36 -2.79 -1.19 7.49
C LEU A 36 -1.41 -1.69 7.07
N ALA A 37 -0.88 -2.75 7.71
CA ALA A 37 0.38 -3.37 7.34
C ALA A 37 0.35 -3.98 5.92
N LEU A 38 -0.80 -4.48 5.45
CA LEU A 38 -0.97 -4.93 4.07
C LEU A 38 -0.87 -3.75 3.09
N GLN A 39 -1.46 -2.61 3.44
CA GLN A 39 -1.45 -1.42 2.59
C GLN A 39 -0.06 -0.78 2.50
N GLU A 40 0.71 -0.74 3.59
CA GLU A 40 2.12 -0.31 3.56
C GLU A 40 2.96 -1.17 2.61
N LYS A 41 2.72 -2.49 2.56
CA LYS A 41 3.43 -3.40 1.65
C LYS A 41 3.12 -3.14 0.17
N LEU A 42 1.96 -2.55 -0.15
CA LEU A 42 1.62 -2.17 -1.53
C LEU A 42 2.43 -0.98 -2.02
N VAL A 43 2.89 -0.09 -1.14
CA VAL A 43 3.64 1.12 -1.51
C VAL A 43 5.12 0.96 -1.17
N THR A 44 5.77 -0.02 -1.79
CA THR A 44 7.22 -0.22 -1.70
C THR A 44 7.92 0.32 -2.94
N ILE A 45 9.19 0.72 -2.81
CA ILE A 45 10.01 1.16 -3.95
C ILE A 45 10.05 0.09 -5.05
N ASP A 46 10.17 -1.18 -4.67
CA ASP A 46 10.17 -2.30 -5.61
C ASP A 46 8.84 -2.41 -6.37
N ASN A 47 7.71 -2.27 -5.67
CA ASN A 47 6.40 -2.30 -6.33
C ASN A 47 6.20 -1.08 -7.25
N ILE A 48 6.60 0.12 -6.81
CA ILE A 48 6.56 1.33 -7.62
C ILE A 48 7.38 1.13 -8.91
N GLN A 49 8.62 0.65 -8.79
CA GLN A 49 9.49 0.38 -9.94
C GLN A 49 8.90 -0.65 -10.89
N LYS A 50 8.28 -1.73 -10.38
CA LYS A 50 7.57 -2.73 -11.18
C LYS A 50 6.37 -2.13 -11.92
N THR A 51 5.51 -1.40 -11.21
CA THR A 51 4.33 -0.76 -11.80
C THR A 51 4.71 0.26 -12.87
N VAL A 52 5.73 1.09 -12.63
CA VAL A 52 6.25 2.04 -13.61
C VAL A 52 6.84 1.31 -14.81
N ALA A 53 7.64 0.26 -14.60
CA ALA A 53 8.23 -0.53 -15.68
C ALA A 53 7.16 -1.19 -16.55
N GLU A 54 6.12 -1.76 -15.94
CA GLU A 54 4.99 -2.39 -16.64
C GLU A 54 4.19 -1.37 -17.47
N TYR A 55 3.85 -0.22 -16.87
CA TYR A 55 3.12 0.84 -17.56
C TYR A 55 3.85 1.36 -18.81
N TYR A 56 5.16 1.59 -18.68
CA TYR A 56 6.00 2.06 -19.79
C TYR A 56 6.56 0.94 -20.68
N LYS A 57 6.23 -0.32 -20.39
CA LYS A 57 6.68 -1.51 -21.13
C LYS A 57 8.21 -1.60 -21.25
N ILE A 58 8.93 -1.30 -20.17
CA ILE A 58 10.38 -1.42 -20.05
C ILE A 58 10.74 -2.42 -18.95
N LYS A 59 12.00 -2.85 -18.87
CA LYS A 59 12.44 -3.72 -17.76
C LYS A 59 12.76 -2.87 -16.54
N VAL A 60 12.56 -3.42 -15.34
CA VAL A 60 13.02 -2.77 -14.09
C VAL A 60 14.54 -2.51 -14.12
N ALA A 61 15.32 -3.41 -14.74
CA ALA A 61 16.76 -3.21 -14.96
C ALA A 61 17.06 -1.96 -15.81
N ASP A 62 16.19 -1.59 -16.74
CA ASP A 62 16.35 -0.37 -17.53
C ASP A 62 16.19 0.86 -16.63
N LEU A 63 15.28 0.84 -15.66
CA LEU A 63 15.12 1.92 -14.66
C LEU A 63 16.35 2.07 -13.76
N LEU A 64 17.13 1.01 -13.52
CA LEU A 64 18.34 1.06 -12.69
C LEU A 64 19.63 1.37 -13.48
N SER A 65 19.56 1.34 -14.81
CA SER A 65 20.74 1.51 -15.67
C SER A 65 21.31 2.94 -15.69
N LYS A 66 22.53 3.13 -16.21
CA LYS A 66 23.09 4.47 -16.46
C LYS A 66 22.51 5.17 -17.70
N ARG A 67 21.65 4.49 -18.48
CA ARG A 67 21.09 4.99 -19.74
C ARG A 67 20.16 6.18 -19.49
N ARG A 68 20.26 7.22 -20.32
CA ARG A 68 19.48 8.47 -20.21
C ARG A 68 18.58 8.74 -21.41
N SER A 69 18.25 7.73 -22.21
CA SER A 69 17.28 7.90 -23.30
C SER A 69 15.94 8.35 -22.74
N ARG A 70 15.21 9.19 -23.50
CA ARG A 70 13.91 9.74 -23.06
C ARG A 70 12.92 8.64 -22.65
N SER A 71 12.97 7.49 -23.34
CA SER A 71 12.16 6.30 -23.06
C SER A 71 12.40 5.66 -21.69
N VAL A 72 13.51 5.98 -21.02
CA VAL A 72 13.87 5.46 -19.69
C VAL A 72 13.90 6.58 -18.65
N ALA A 73 14.39 7.76 -19.03
CA ALA A 73 14.51 8.91 -18.12
C ALA A 73 13.15 9.47 -17.67
N ARG A 74 12.15 9.55 -18.58
CA ARG A 74 10.79 10.02 -18.23
C ARG A 74 10.11 9.09 -17.22
N PRO A 75 10.12 7.75 -17.40
CA PRO A 75 9.62 6.82 -16.39
C PRO A 75 10.24 6.98 -15.00
N ARG A 76 11.54 7.27 -14.88
CA ARG A 76 12.23 7.46 -13.58
C ARG A 76 11.84 8.72 -12.81
N GLN A 77 11.26 9.71 -13.50
CA GLN A 77 10.96 11.03 -12.92
C GLN A 77 9.54 11.11 -12.33
N MET A 78 8.74 10.06 -12.50
CA MET A 78 7.37 9.97 -11.98
C MET A 78 7.34 9.25 -10.63
#